data_AF-A0A3P7MFX2-F1
#
_entry.id   AF-A0A3P7MFX2-F1
#
_cell.length_a   1.000
_cell.length_b   1.000
_cell.length_c   1.000
_cell.angle_alpha   90.00
_cell.angle_beta   90.00
_cell.angle_gamma   90.00
#
_symmetry.space_group_name_H-M   'P 1'
#
loop_
_entity.id
_entity.type
_entity.pdbx_description
1 polymer ?
#
loop_
_entity_poly.entity_id
_entity_poly.type
_entity_poly.pdbx_seq_one_letter_code
_entity_poly.pdbx_strand_id
1 'polypeptide(L)'
;MVQRIAGKSMPIEKFAMKKSKRYFEQGKRLTLPGMELMYLWNGFKLVFTKKDILEKFLLLVEFKLNRLLAEEANYKYFPDDFCLATMLKGVCLRCLGRVMQAKMCFMEVLMK
;
A
#
# COMPACT_ATOMS: atom_id res chain seq x y z
N MET A 1 -19.74 7.08 -15.60
CA MET A 1 -20.58 5.96 -16.06
C MET A 1 -19.75 4.70 -15.89
N VAL A 2 -20.18 3.72 -15.08
CA VAL A 2 -19.40 2.51 -14.79
C VAL A 2 -19.66 1.48 -15.89
N GLN A 3 -18.61 0.99 -16.56
CA GLN A 3 -18.74 0.01 -17.62
C GLN A 3 -18.99 -1.36 -17.01
N ARG A 4 -20.18 -1.91 -17.23
CA ARG A 4 -20.54 -3.25 -16.73
C ARG A 4 -20.28 -4.26 -17.84
N ILE A 5 -19.38 -5.20 -17.61
CA ILE A 5 -19.20 -6.37 -18.48
C ILE A 5 -19.97 -7.52 -17.83
N ALA A 6 -20.94 -8.11 -18.54
CA ALA A 6 -21.82 -9.15 -18.02
C ALA A 6 -22.51 -8.79 -16.68
N GLY A 7 -22.91 -7.53 -16.51
CA GLY A 7 -23.60 -7.05 -15.30
C GLY A 7 -22.69 -6.82 -14.07
N LYS A 8 -21.40 -7.13 -14.17
CA LYS A 8 -20.41 -6.89 -13.11
C LYS A 8 -19.53 -5.71 -13.50
N SER A 9 -19.31 -4.78 -12.57
CA SER A 9 -18.28 -3.74 -12.73
C SER A 9 -16.90 -4.35 -12.67
N MET A 10 -15.98 -3.81 -13.47
CA MET A 10 -14.62 -4.32 -13.52
C MET A 10 -13.94 -4.22 -12.14
N PRO A 11 -13.04 -5.16 -11.80
CA PRO A 11 -12.34 -5.14 -10.52
C PRO A 11 -11.65 -3.79 -10.22
N ILE A 12 -11.13 -3.14 -11.26
CA ILE A 12 -10.48 -1.85 -11.14
C ILE A 12 -11.45 -0.69 -10.86
N GLU A 13 -12.61 -0.67 -11.52
CA GLU A 13 -13.60 0.37 -11.30
C GLU A 13 -14.15 0.26 -9.88
N LYS A 14 -14.37 -0.97 -9.39
CA LYS A 14 -14.73 -1.21 -7.99
C LYS A 14 -13.63 -0.77 -7.03
N PHE A 15 -12.36 -1.04 -7.35
CA PHE A 15 -11.22 -0.58 -6.54
C PHE A 15 -11.15 0.95 -6.50
N ALA A 16 -11.21 1.61 -7.66
CA ALA A 16 -11.19 3.06 -7.79
C ALA A 16 -12.36 3.72 -7.05
N MET A 17 -13.58 3.18 -7.18
CA MET A 17 -14.74 3.66 -6.43
C MET A 17 -14.56 3.52 -4.92
N LYS A 18 -14.11 2.35 -4.42
CA LYS A 18 -13.86 2.15 -2.99
C LYS A 18 -12.79 3.10 -2.46
N LYS A 19 -11.70 3.30 -3.20
CA LYS A 19 -10.62 4.23 -2.82
C LYS A 19 -11.06 5.68 -2.87
N SER A 20 -11.85 6.07 -3.86
CA SER A 20 -12.43 7.41 -3.93
C SER A 20 -13.37 7.69 -2.76
N LYS A 21 -14.25 6.75 -2.41
CA LYS A 21 -15.11 6.86 -1.23
C LYS A 21 -14.26 7.04 0.05
N ARG A 22 -13.27 6.16 0.25
CA ARG A 22 -12.35 6.21 1.40
C ARG A 22 -11.57 7.53 1.46
N TYR A 23 -11.16 8.08 0.32
CA TYR A 23 -10.48 9.38 0.25
C TYR A 23 -11.33 10.52 0.82
N PHE A 24 -12.62 10.57 0.47
CA PHE A 24 -13.52 11.59 1.03
C PHE A 24 -13.80 11.36 2.51
N GLU A 25 -13.96 10.10 2.94
CA GLU A 25 -14.17 9.73 4.35
C GLU A 25 -12.96 10.00 5.25
N GLN A 26 -11.74 9.94 4.70
CA GLN A 26 -10.47 10.18 5.38
C GLN A 26 -10.00 11.65 5.32
N GLY A 27 -10.87 12.58 4.89
CA GLY A 27 -10.52 14.00 4.83
C GLY A 27 -9.52 14.33 3.71
N LYS A 28 -9.74 13.78 2.51
CA LYS A 28 -8.92 13.98 1.30
C LYS A 28 -7.49 13.44 1.44
N ARG A 29 -7.34 12.30 2.11
CA ARG A 29 -6.06 11.60 2.29
C ARG A 29 -6.20 10.14 1.89
N LEU A 30 -5.13 9.57 1.35
CA LEU A 30 -4.99 8.16 1.02
C LEU A 30 -3.54 7.73 1.28
N THR A 31 -3.35 6.58 1.92
CA THR A 31 -2.02 6.04 2.20
C THR A 31 -1.51 5.24 1.00
N LEU A 32 -0.42 5.72 0.39
CA LEU A 32 0.35 5.03 -0.66
C LEU A 32 -0.49 4.46 -1.84
N PRO A 33 -1.46 5.21 -2.42
CA PRO A 33 -2.40 4.66 -3.41
C PRO A 33 -1.71 4.13 -4.67
N GLY A 34 -0.62 4.76 -5.12
CA GLY A 34 0.14 4.32 -6.29
C GLY A 34 0.86 2.99 -6.07
N MET A 35 1.47 2.79 -4.90
CA MET A 35 2.16 1.54 -4.56
C MET A 35 1.19 0.39 -4.34
N GLU A 36 0.04 0.66 -3.72
CA GLU A 36 -1.03 -0.32 -3.58
C GLU A 36 -1.55 -0.79 -4.94
N LEU A 37 -1.80 0.14 -5.87
CA LEU A 37 -2.21 -0.22 -7.23
C LEU A 37 -1.11 -1.02 -7.95
N MET A 38 0.15 -0.62 -7.79
CA MET A 38 1.28 -1.34 -8.35
C MET A 38 1.39 -2.76 -7.79
N TYR A 39 1.08 -2.96 -6.50
CA TYR A 39 1.02 -4.29 -5.90
C TYR A 39 -0.12 -5.13 -6.50
N LEU A 40 -1.33 -4.58 -6.59
CA LEU A 40 -2.50 -5.26 -7.17
C LEU A 40 -2.27 -5.72 -8.60
N TRP A 41 -1.49 -4.97 -9.37
CA TRP A 41 -1.17 -5.29 -10.76
C TRP A 41 0.10 -6.11 -10.97
N ASN A 42 0.71 -6.65 -9.90
CA ASN A 42 2.02 -7.30 -9.96
C ASN A 42 3.14 -6.40 -10.54
N GLY A 43 2.99 -5.07 -10.52
CA GLY A 43 3.93 -4.11 -11.08
C GLY A 43 5.30 -4.14 -10.41
N PHE A 44 5.40 -4.59 -9.16
CA PHE A 44 6.69 -4.81 -8.49
C PHE A 44 7.60 -5.81 -9.23
N LYS A 45 7.05 -6.73 -10.03
CA LYS A 45 7.86 -7.62 -10.88
C LYS A 45 8.64 -6.86 -11.96
N LEU A 46 8.09 -5.75 -12.45
CA LEU A 46 8.73 -4.89 -13.46
C LEU A 46 9.82 -4.00 -12.85
N VAL A 47 9.63 -3.57 -11.61
CA VAL A 47 10.55 -2.65 -10.92
C VAL A 47 11.68 -3.39 -10.19
N PHE A 48 11.56 -4.71 -10.01
CA PHE A 48 12.56 -5.55 -9.35
C PHE A 48 13.99 -5.36 -9.88
N THR A 49 14.14 -5.13 -11.19
CA THR A 49 15.46 -4.96 -11.83
C THR A 49 16.14 -3.63 -11.47
N LYS A 50 15.39 -2.60 -11.06
CA LYS A 50 15.91 -1.26 -10.78
C LYS A 50 15.96 -0.98 -9.27
N LYS A 51 17.07 -1.37 -8.64
CA LYS A 51 17.29 -1.22 -7.20
C LYS A 51 17.18 0.24 -6.72
N ASP A 52 17.67 1.21 -7.49
CA ASP A 52 17.59 2.63 -7.11
C ASP A 52 16.16 3.13 -6.93
N ILE A 53 15.23 2.63 -7.76
CA ILE A 53 13.81 2.98 -7.67
C ILE A 53 13.19 2.32 -6.44
N LEU A 54 13.53 1.06 -6.18
CA LEU A 54 13.07 0.34 -5.00
C LEU A 54 13.54 0.97 -3.69
N GLU A 55 14.76 1.49 -3.63
CA GLU A 55 15.23 2.20 -2.43
C GLU A 55 14.48 3.51 -2.21
N LYS A 56 14.19 4.26 -3.28
CA LYS A 56 13.32 5.45 -3.19
C LYS A 56 11.91 5.08 -2.74
N PHE A 57 11.37 3.95 -3.20
CA PHE A 57 10.08 3.45 -2.75
C PHE A 57 10.11 3.08 -1.27
N LEU A 58 11.16 2.40 -0.82
CA LEU A 58 11.33 2.06 0.59
C LEU A 58 11.35 3.32 1.46
N LEU A 59 12.14 4.34 1.08
CA LEU A 59 12.19 5.63 1.78
C LEU A 59 10.82 6.31 1.86
N LEU A 60 10.05 6.29 0.77
CA LEU A 60 8.72 6.89 0.73
C LEU A 60 7.75 6.16 1.67
N VAL A 61 7.80 4.82 1.71
CA VAL A 61 7.00 4.00 2.63
C VAL A 61 7.39 4.28 4.08
N GLU A 62 8.68 4.33 4.40
CA GLU A 62 9.18 4.61 5.75
C GLU A 62 8.79 6.00 6.24
N PHE A 63 8.92 7.02 5.38
CA PHE A 63 8.44 8.37 5.69
C PHE A 63 6.93 8.38 6.00
N LYS A 64 6.13 7.66 5.21
CA LYS A 64 4.69 7.58 5.42
C LYS A 64 4.32 6.81 6.69
N LEU A 65 5.03 5.72 7.01
CA LEU A 65 4.87 4.97 8.26
C LEU A 65 5.16 5.84 9.48
N ASN A 66 6.27 6.57 9.48
CA ASN A 66 6.61 7.48 10.57
C ASN A 66 5.52 8.55 10.80
N ARG A 67 4.95 9.08 9.71
CA ARG A 67 3.81 10.01 9.81
C ARG A 67 2.55 9.36 10.36
N LEU A 68 2.26 8.12 9.99
CA LEU A 68 1.11 7.38 10.52
C LEU A 68 1.28 7.11 12.02
N LEU A 69 2.48 6.71 12.45
CA LEU A 69 2.79 6.48 13.87
C LEU A 69 2.61 7.75 14.71
N ALA A 70 2.99 8.92 14.18
CA ALA A 70 2.75 10.19 14.85
C ALA A 70 1.26 10.55 15.02
N GLU A 71 0.38 9.99 14.17
CA GLU A 71 -1.06 10.25 14.16
C GLU A 71 -1.88 9.09 14.79
N GLU A 72 -1.23 8.09 15.41
CA GLU A 72 -1.84 6.83 15.88
C GLU A 72 -3.07 7.03 16.79
N ALA A 73 -3.00 7.93 17.77
CA ALA A 73 -4.05 8.12 18.77
C ALA A 73 -5.35 8.72 18.21
N ASN A 74 -5.28 9.45 17.09
CA ASN A 74 -6.41 10.24 16.57
C ASN A 74 -6.90 9.76 15.20
N TYR A 75 -6.32 8.68 14.66
CA TYR A 75 -6.62 8.23 13.30
C TYR A 75 -7.43 6.94 13.28
N LYS A 76 -8.74 7.06 13.03
CA LYS A 76 -9.70 5.95 12.97
C LYS A 76 -9.29 4.80 12.03
N TYR A 77 -8.62 5.12 10.92
CA TYR A 77 -8.19 4.14 9.92
C TYR A 77 -6.72 3.76 10.04
N PHE A 78 -6.10 4.06 11.18
CA PHE A 78 -4.70 3.77 11.44
C PHE A 78 -4.35 2.29 11.28
N PRO A 79 -5.09 1.31 11.84
CA PRO A 79 -4.71 -0.09 11.74
C PRO A 79 -4.60 -0.57 10.30
N ASP A 80 -5.60 -0.24 9.47
CA ASP A 80 -5.61 -0.58 8.04
C ASP A 80 -4.43 0.05 7.28
N ASP A 81 -4.23 1.36 7.45
CA ASP A 81 -3.23 2.11 6.72
C ASP A 81 -1.80 1.73 7.15
N PHE A 82 -1.63 1.44 8.45
CA PHE A 82 -0.39 0.92 9.00
C PHE A 82 -0.09 -0.46 8.41
N CYS A 83 -1.05 -1.39 8.44
CA CYS A 83 -0.86 -2.72 7.87
C CYS A 83 -0.53 -2.67 6.38
N LEU A 84 -1.21 -1.82 5.61
CA LEU A 84 -0.92 -1.60 4.19
C LEU A 84 0.51 -1.09 3.98
N ALA A 85 0.92 -0.08 4.74
CA ALA A 85 2.25 0.51 4.59
C ALA A 85 3.36 -0.45 5.03
N THR A 86 3.19 -1.18 6.14
CA THR A 86 4.14 -2.21 6.62
C THR A 86 4.23 -3.40 5.64
N MET A 87 3.11 -3.83 5.07
CA MET A 87 3.11 -4.85 4.01
C MET A 87 3.89 -4.36 2.78
N LEU A 88 3.64 -3.13 2.31
CA LEU A 88 4.36 -2.55 1.17
C LEU A 88 5.86 -2.38 1.46
N LYS A 89 6.23 -2.06 2.70
CA LYS A 89 7.63 -2.05 3.16
C LYS A 89 8.26 -3.44 2.99
N GLY A 90 7.59 -4.48 3.48
CA GLY A 90 8.02 -5.87 3.34
C GLY A 90 8.20 -6.30 1.87
N VAL A 91 7.29 -5.87 0.98
CA VAL A 91 7.39 -6.12 -0.47
C VAL A 91 8.64 -5.47 -1.06
N CYS A 92 8.91 -4.19 -0.74
CA CYS A 92 10.10 -3.48 -1.21
C CYS A 92 11.39 -4.17 -0.71
N LEU A 93 11.44 -4.54 0.57
CA LEU A 93 12.58 -5.24 1.17
C LEU A 93 12.83 -6.60 0.52
N ARG A 94 11.75 -7.35 0.21
CA ARG A 94 11.85 -8.62 -0.51
C ARG A 94 12.42 -8.40 -1.92
N CYS A 95 11.98 -7.37 -2.63
CA CYS A 95 12.49 -7.01 -3.95
C CYS A 95 13.97 -6.56 -3.92
N LEU A 96 14.44 -6.00 -2.80
CA LEU A 96 15.86 -5.65 -2.59
C LEU A 96 16.72 -6.85 -2.13
N GLY A 97 16.13 -8.04 -1.93
CA GLY A 97 16.83 -9.23 -1.43
C GLY A 97 16.98 -9.30 0.09
N ARG A 98 16.40 -8.36 0.85
CA ARG A 98 16.46 -8.31 2.32
C ARG A 98 15.35 -9.16 2.94
N VAL A 99 15.45 -10.49 2.75
CA VAL A 99 14.37 -11.45 3.07
C VAL A 99 14.02 -11.49 4.56
N MET A 100 15.01 -11.40 5.45
CA MET A 100 14.77 -11.44 6.90
C MET A 100 13.93 -10.24 7.35
N GLN A 101 14.29 -9.02 6.93
CA GLN A 101 13.55 -7.80 7.26
C GLN A 101 12.14 -7.83 6.66
N ALA A 102 11.99 -8.33 5.42
CA ALA A 102 10.69 -8.50 4.81
C ALA A 102 9.78 -9.44 5.61
N LYS A 103 10.31 -10.57 6.10
CA LYS A 103 9.57 -11.51 6.95
C LYS A 103 9.11 -10.84 8.25
N MET A 104 9.96 -10.03 8.89
CA MET A 104 9.58 -9.29 10.10
C MET A 104 8.40 -8.35 9.83
N CYS A 105 8.43 -7.59 8.73
CA CYS A 105 7.31 -6.73 8.34
C CYS A 105 6.02 -7.53 8.10
N PHE A 106 6.08 -8.70 7.46
CA PHE A 106 4.89 -9.52 7.24
C PHE A 106 4.35 -10.12 8.54
N MET A 107 5.23 -10.54 9.45
CA MET A 107 4.83 -11.04 10.77
C MET A 107 4.17 -9.94 11.60
N GLU A 108 4.72 -8.71 11.55
CA GLU A 108 4.13 -7.55 12.22
C GLU A 108 2.70 -7.28 11.75
N VAL A 109 2.43 -7.39 10.45
CA VAL A 109 1.06 -7.25 9.90
C VAL A 109 0.14 -8.39 10.36
N LEU A 110 0.64 -9.62 10.49
CA LEU A 110 -0.17 -10.77 10.93
C LEU A 110 -0.50 -10.75 12.42
N MET A 111 0.34 -10.10 13.22
CA MET A 111 0.18 -10.04 14.68
C MET A 111 -0.65 -8.83 15.15
N LYS A 112 -1.05 -7.93 14.24
CA LYS A 112 -1.79 -6.70 14.55
C LYS A 112 -3.29 -6.83 14.34
#